data_AF-E1GVR6-F1
#
_entry.id   AF-E1GVR6-F1
#
_cell.length_a   1.000
_cell.length_b   1.000
_cell.length_c   1.000
_cell.angle_alpha   90.00
_cell.angle_beta   90.00
_cell.angle_gamma   90.00
#
_symmetry.space_group_name_H-M   'P 1'
#
loop_
_entity.id
_entity.type
_entity.pdbx_description
1 polymer ?
#
loop_
_entity_poly.entity_id
_entity_poly.type
_entity_poly.pdbx_seq_one_letter_code
_entity_poly.pdbx_strand_id
1 'polypeptide(L)'
;MGSNVILDKLGITPNAMQEATFKAILHTDKDILVLSPTGTGKSFAYLIPLSQLININEDKVQAVIVLPSRELALQLCTVMKDLGTGLRALALYGGRATMDEHKLLNKEKPHLVFATPGRLNDHLDKGNINASCVDFMVIDEFDKCLAMGFHEEMYNLVNKLPNIKRRILLSATYAEEIPNFISMGRLLKIDFSDKSEVLSNRVSTFVVHSQEKDKLETLFALLCTFKDQSSIVFLNYRNSVERVYNFLHEKGFTTSLFHGGLDQAEREAALYRFSNGSANILISTDLAARGLDIPDVNNIIHYHLPESEDSFIHRVGRTARWDKGGTTCFILSPEEQLPDYVKGEYEIISLPEELPKPSEPKMATLYIGKGKKDKISKIDIVGFLCKKGGLQASDIGKIDVKDRYSYAAIKKRKISSVIINTKNQKIKGIRTIVEEIR
;
A
#
# COMPACT_ATOMS: atom_id res chain seq x y z
N MET A 1 -5.61 26.55 -4.74
CA MET A 1 -5.78 25.85 -6.03
C MET A 1 -7.08 25.05 -5.91
N GLY A 2 -8.07 25.24 -6.79
CA GLY A 2 -9.38 24.58 -6.64
C GLY A 2 -9.33 23.09 -6.99
N SER A 3 -10.30 22.29 -6.50
CA SER A 3 -10.39 20.84 -6.76
C SER A 3 -10.21 20.47 -8.24
N ASN A 4 -10.90 21.18 -9.14
CA ASN A 4 -10.89 20.87 -10.58
C ASN A 4 -9.49 20.99 -11.20
N VAL A 5 -8.70 21.98 -10.79
CA VAL A 5 -7.34 22.16 -11.32
C VAL A 5 -6.41 21.01 -10.89
N ILE A 6 -6.61 20.48 -9.68
CA ILE A 6 -5.83 19.33 -9.18
C ILE A 6 -6.26 18.06 -9.93
N LEU A 7 -7.57 17.85 -10.11
CA LEU A 7 -8.14 16.71 -10.82
C LEU A 7 -7.71 16.68 -12.29
N ASP A 8 -7.76 17.81 -12.99
CA ASP A 8 -7.34 17.96 -14.38
C ASP A 8 -5.85 17.64 -14.55
N LYS A 9 -5.01 18.13 -13.63
CA LYS A 9 -3.56 17.85 -13.63
C LYS A 9 -3.25 16.36 -13.45
N LEU A 10 -4.07 15.65 -12.68
CA LEU A 10 -3.92 14.21 -12.47
C LEU A 10 -4.63 13.37 -13.54
N GLY A 11 -5.47 13.98 -14.39
CA GLY A 11 -6.31 13.27 -15.35
C GLY A 11 -7.34 12.35 -14.68
N ILE A 12 -7.85 12.75 -13.51
CA ILE A 12 -8.78 11.93 -12.71
C ILE A 12 -10.17 12.57 -12.73
N THR A 13 -11.17 11.84 -13.19
CA THR A 13 -12.59 12.19 -12.99
C THR A 13 -13.04 11.64 -11.64
N PRO A 14 -13.56 12.47 -10.72
CA PRO A 14 -13.98 12.00 -9.41
C PRO A 14 -15.22 11.10 -9.54
N ASN A 15 -15.29 10.06 -8.71
CA ASN A 15 -16.49 9.22 -8.61
C ASN A 15 -17.52 9.82 -7.62
N ALA A 16 -18.73 9.26 -7.60
CA ALA A 16 -19.82 9.75 -6.75
C ALA A 16 -19.46 9.83 -5.25
N MET A 17 -18.67 8.87 -4.74
CA MET A 17 -18.20 8.88 -3.35
C MET A 17 -17.23 10.05 -3.10
N GLN A 18 -16.30 10.29 -4.02
CA GLN A 18 -15.35 11.41 -3.94
C GLN A 18 -16.08 12.75 -4.01
N GLU A 19 -17.03 12.92 -4.93
CA GLU A 19 -17.83 14.15 -5.06
C GLU A 19 -18.64 14.45 -3.79
N ALA A 20 -19.33 13.44 -3.25
CA ALA A 20 -20.07 13.56 -2.00
C ALA A 20 -19.14 13.96 -0.84
N THR A 21 -17.96 13.33 -0.76
CA THR A 21 -16.96 13.62 0.27
C THR A 21 -16.36 15.02 0.10
N PHE A 22 -16.08 15.46 -1.12
CA PHE A 22 -15.63 16.83 -1.42
C PHE A 22 -16.65 17.85 -0.93
N LYS A 23 -17.93 17.65 -1.25
CA LYS A 23 -19.00 18.55 -0.83
C LYS A 23 -19.12 18.60 0.69
N ALA A 24 -19.04 17.45 1.36
CA ALA A 24 -19.09 17.39 2.81
C ALA A 24 -17.92 18.13 3.48
N ILE A 25 -16.69 17.90 3.02
CA ILE A 25 -15.49 18.53 3.60
C ILE A 25 -15.45 20.03 3.27
N LEU A 26 -15.85 20.47 2.08
CA LEU A 26 -15.73 21.89 1.71
C LEU A 26 -16.89 22.75 2.21
N HIS A 27 -18.10 22.21 2.32
CA HIS A 27 -19.32 23.02 2.48
C HIS A 27 -20.11 22.75 3.75
N THR A 28 -19.61 21.90 4.66
CA THR A 28 -20.24 21.68 5.96
C THR A 28 -19.25 21.98 7.08
N ASP A 29 -19.73 22.13 8.31
CA ASP A 29 -18.95 22.24 9.56
C ASP A 29 -18.94 20.93 10.36
N LYS A 30 -19.57 19.89 9.82
CA LYS A 30 -19.83 18.60 10.48
C LYS A 30 -18.59 17.72 10.53
N ASP A 31 -18.53 16.85 11.53
CA ASP A 31 -17.64 15.69 11.50
C ASP A 31 -18.15 14.69 10.46
N ILE A 32 -17.26 13.94 9.82
CA ILE A 32 -17.60 13.15 8.64
C ILE A 32 -17.19 11.69 8.85
N LEU A 33 -18.10 10.77 8.54
CA LEU A 33 -17.79 9.34 8.41
C LEU A 33 -18.04 8.92 6.96
N VAL A 34 -17.00 8.44 6.29
CA VAL A 34 -17.06 7.89 4.94
C VAL A 34 -16.92 6.38 5.02
N LEU A 35 -17.96 5.66 4.58
CA LEU A 35 -17.93 4.23 4.40
C LEU A 35 -17.90 3.91 2.92
N SER A 36 -16.85 3.24 2.46
CA SER A 36 -16.72 2.85 1.07
C SER A 36 -15.69 1.73 0.94
N PRO A 37 -15.83 0.78 0.00
CA PRO A 37 -14.86 -0.29 -0.22
C PRO A 37 -13.42 0.22 -0.43
N THR A 38 -12.43 -0.63 -0.17
CA THR A 38 -11.05 -0.31 -0.54
C THR A 38 -10.90 -0.18 -2.05
N GLY A 39 -10.03 0.71 -2.53
CA GLY A 39 -9.80 0.90 -3.95
C GLY A 39 -10.71 1.94 -4.62
N THR A 40 -11.71 2.49 -3.92
CA THR A 40 -12.59 3.55 -4.44
C THR A 40 -11.97 4.95 -4.45
N GLY A 41 -10.68 5.06 -4.09
CA GLY A 41 -9.97 6.34 -4.07
C GLY A 41 -10.29 7.24 -2.88
N LYS A 42 -10.61 6.65 -1.71
CA LYS A 42 -10.85 7.34 -0.43
C LYS A 42 -9.79 8.38 -0.07
N SER A 43 -8.53 8.10 -0.37
CA SER A 43 -7.44 9.02 -0.07
C SER A 43 -7.55 10.34 -0.82
N PHE A 44 -7.91 10.32 -2.11
CA PHE A 44 -8.18 11.55 -2.86
C PHE A 44 -9.42 12.27 -2.32
N ALA A 45 -10.43 11.51 -1.88
CA ALA A 45 -11.69 12.03 -1.36
C ALA A 45 -11.51 13.02 -0.21
N TYR A 46 -10.53 12.81 0.69
CA TYR A 46 -10.22 13.76 1.75
C TYR A 46 -9.01 14.66 1.47
N LEU A 47 -7.96 14.17 0.79
CA LEU A 47 -6.73 14.96 0.59
C LEU A 47 -6.96 16.20 -0.27
N ILE A 48 -7.74 16.08 -1.34
CA ILE A 48 -8.02 17.19 -2.26
C ILE A 48 -8.78 18.34 -1.58
N PRO A 49 -9.93 18.09 -0.91
CA PRO A 49 -10.63 19.18 -0.23
C PRO A 49 -9.87 19.68 0.99
N LEU A 50 -9.19 18.80 1.75
CA LEU A 50 -8.36 19.23 2.88
C LEU A 50 -7.25 20.18 2.41
N SER A 51 -6.61 19.92 1.27
CA SER A 51 -5.57 20.79 0.71
C SER A 51 -6.03 22.21 0.38
N GLN A 52 -7.34 22.43 0.25
CA GLN A 52 -7.94 23.75 0.01
C GLN A 52 -8.27 24.50 1.31
N LEU A 53 -8.45 23.77 2.41
CA LEU A 53 -8.76 24.34 3.72
C LEU A 53 -7.52 24.73 4.51
N ILE A 54 -6.36 24.12 4.20
CA ILE A 54 -5.10 24.36 4.90
C ILE A 54 -4.46 25.68 4.42
N ASN A 55 -4.05 26.52 5.36
CA ASN A 55 -3.38 27.77 5.09
C ASN A 55 -1.89 27.55 4.81
N ILE A 56 -1.48 27.68 3.55
CA ILE A 56 -0.09 27.50 3.11
C ILE A 56 0.91 28.52 3.68
N ASN A 57 0.43 29.67 4.17
CA ASN A 57 1.28 30.73 4.69
C ASN A 57 1.66 30.54 6.16
N GLU A 58 1.09 29.53 6.83
CA GLU A 58 1.34 29.25 8.23
C GLU A 58 2.27 28.05 8.40
N ASP A 59 3.47 28.33 8.91
CA ASP A 59 4.54 27.37 9.19
C ASP A 59 4.25 26.46 10.40
N LYS A 60 3.06 25.83 10.43
CA LYS A 60 2.60 24.97 11.54
C LYS A 60 1.81 23.77 11.02
N VAL A 61 1.80 22.69 11.80
CA VAL A 61 0.95 21.52 11.53
C VAL A 61 -0.51 21.90 11.79
N GLN A 62 -1.33 21.83 10.75
CA GLN A 62 -2.76 22.15 10.77
C GLN A 62 -3.64 20.91 10.62
N ALA A 63 -3.11 19.84 10.04
CA ALA A 63 -3.80 18.56 9.90
C ALA A 63 -2.93 17.36 10.28
N VAL A 64 -3.55 16.41 10.98
CA VAL A 64 -2.98 15.10 11.27
C VAL A 64 -3.78 14.02 10.55
N ILE A 65 -3.10 13.13 9.83
CA ILE A 65 -3.70 11.98 9.15
C ILE A 65 -3.16 10.74 9.86
N VAL A 66 -4.02 10.07 10.61
CA VAL A 66 -3.72 8.87 11.39
C VAL A 66 -3.94 7.64 10.51
N LEU A 67 -2.93 6.79 10.44
CA LEU A 67 -2.86 5.66 9.53
C LEU A 67 -2.36 4.40 10.25
N PRO A 68 -2.91 3.21 9.96
CA PRO A 68 -2.59 1.97 10.67
C PRO A 68 -1.19 1.42 10.36
N SER A 69 -0.57 1.81 9.25
CA SER A 69 0.74 1.29 8.85
C SER A 69 1.69 2.39 8.38
N ARG A 70 2.99 2.08 8.49
CA ARG A 70 4.09 2.97 8.11
C ARG A 70 4.11 3.18 6.60
N GLU A 71 3.85 2.11 5.87
CA GLU A 71 3.83 2.08 4.42
C GLU A 71 2.72 2.96 3.86
N LEU A 72 1.52 2.89 4.45
CA LEU A 72 0.40 3.75 4.06
C LEU A 72 0.71 5.22 4.37
N ALA A 73 1.37 5.51 5.49
CA ALA A 73 1.82 6.88 5.82
C ALA A 73 2.81 7.44 4.81
N LEU A 74 3.81 6.64 4.41
CA LEU A 74 4.78 7.03 3.37
C LEU A 74 4.13 7.24 2.01
N GLN A 75 3.24 6.32 1.63
CA GLN A 75 2.51 6.37 0.37
C GLN A 75 1.65 7.64 0.29
N LEU A 76 0.80 7.88 1.28
CA LEU A 76 -0.10 9.04 1.26
C LEU A 76 0.65 10.37 1.40
N CYS A 77 1.76 10.39 2.14
CA CYS A 77 2.66 11.54 2.13
C CYS A 77 3.24 11.82 0.75
N THR A 78 3.53 10.77 -0.04
CA THR A 78 4.01 10.91 -1.43
C THR A 78 2.90 11.40 -2.34
N VAL A 79 1.71 10.81 -2.26
CA VAL A 79 0.51 11.24 -2.99
C VAL A 79 0.24 12.74 -2.75
N MET A 80 0.28 13.18 -1.48
CA MET A 80 0.07 14.59 -1.13
C MET A 80 1.10 15.53 -1.77
N LYS A 81 2.36 15.11 -1.86
CA LYS A 81 3.42 15.88 -2.54
C LYS A 81 3.19 15.93 -4.05
N ASP A 82 2.77 14.81 -4.63
CA ASP A 82 2.53 14.68 -6.07
C ASP A 82 1.30 15.47 -6.55
N LEU A 83 0.31 15.74 -5.68
CA LEU A 83 -0.77 16.70 -5.97
C LEU A 83 -0.19 18.06 -6.41
N GLY A 84 0.97 18.44 -5.86
CA GLY A 84 1.66 19.68 -6.21
C GLY A 84 0.88 20.94 -5.81
N THR A 85 0.22 20.88 -4.65
CA THR A 85 -0.53 22.00 -4.07
C THR A 85 0.37 23.06 -3.42
N GLY A 86 1.67 22.78 -3.29
CA GLY A 86 2.63 23.60 -2.54
C GLY A 86 2.63 23.31 -1.04
N LEU A 87 1.70 22.49 -0.53
CA LEU A 87 1.66 22.12 0.87
C LEU A 87 2.82 21.19 1.24
N ARG A 88 3.43 21.46 2.39
CA ARG A 88 4.51 20.64 2.94
C ARG A 88 3.92 19.52 3.78
N ALA A 89 4.35 18.29 3.50
CA ALA A 89 3.86 17.07 4.15
C ALA A 89 5.03 16.21 4.65
N LEU A 90 4.84 15.59 5.82
CA LEU A 90 5.82 14.70 6.43
C LEU A 90 5.15 13.41 6.94
N ALA A 91 5.79 12.27 6.71
CA ALA A 91 5.38 10.99 7.30
C ALA A 91 6.14 10.74 8.61
N LEU A 92 5.43 10.35 9.67
CA LEU A 92 5.97 10.07 11.01
C LEU A 92 5.60 8.64 11.44
N TYR A 93 6.60 7.78 11.62
CA TYR A 93 6.35 6.38 11.93
C TYR A 93 7.50 5.73 12.72
N GLY A 94 7.22 4.62 13.40
CA GLY A 94 8.22 3.91 14.21
C GLY A 94 9.39 3.34 13.38
N GLY A 95 10.53 3.08 14.02
CA GLY A 95 11.72 2.51 13.37
C GLY A 95 12.79 3.53 12.94
N ARG A 96 12.54 4.84 13.14
CA ARG A 96 13.55 5.90 13.03
C ARG A 96 13.80 6.54 14.40
N ALA A 97 15.00 7.09 14.61
CA ALA A 97 15.31 7.86 15.80
C ALA A 97 14.43 9.12 15.85
N THR A 98 13.68 9.32 16.94
CA THR A 98 12.75 10.47 17.08
C THR A 98 13.45 11.81 16.93
N MET A 99 14.72 11.88 17.31
CA MET A 99 15.54 13.08 17.20
C MET A 99 15.76 13.51 15.74
N ASP A 100 15.89 12.58 14.80
CA ASP A 100 16.03 12.90 13.38
C ASP A 100 14.71 13.43 12.80
N GLU A 101 13.59 12.86 13.23
CA GLU A 101 12.25 13.33 12.83
C GLU A 101 11.94 14.71 13.42
N HIS A 102 12.37 15.00 14.64
CA HIS A 102 12.25 16.35 15.21
C HIS A 102 13.03 17.39 14.39
N LYS A 103 14.27 17.07 13.99
CA LYS A 103 15.05 17.96 13.10
C LYS A 103 14.34 18.16 11.75
N LEU A 104 13.74 17.11 11.19
CA LEU A 104 12.95 17.18 9.96
C LEU A 104 11.69 18.04 10.13
N LEU A 105 10.94 17.89 11.24
CA LEU A 105 9.77 18.72 11.55
C LEU A 105 10.14 20.21 11.59
N ASN A 106 11.22 20.56 12.30
CA ASN A 106 11.68 21.95 12.42
C ASN A 106 12.18 22.52 11.08
N LYS A 107 12.80 21.69 10.25
CA LYS A 107 13.34 22.09 8.96
C LYS A 107 12.25 22.26 7.90
N GLU A 108 11.39 21.25 7.75
CA GLU A 108 10.38 21.18 6.69
C GLU A 108 9.11 21.96 7.05
N LYS A 109 8.86 22.18 8.35
CA LYS A 109 7.67 22.87 8.89
C LYS A 109 6.38 22.45 8.15
N PRO A 110 6.01 21.17 8.22
CA PRO A 110 4.91 20.64 7.43
C PRO A 110 3.56 21.20 7.88
N HIS A 111 2.64 21.38 6.93
CA HIS A 111 1.25 21.71 7.23
C HIS A 111 0.43 20.46 7.58
N LEU A 112 0.81 19.31 7.01
CA LEU A 112 0.15 18.02 7.21
C LEU A 112 1.17 16.97 7.66
N VAL A 113 0.78 16.14 8.63
CA VAL A 113 1.56 14.96 9.02
C VAL A 113 0.76 13.68 8.80
N PHE A 114 1.40 12.67 8.25
CA PHE A 114 0.86 11.32 8.02
C PHE A 114 1.52 10.38 9.01
N ALA A 115 0.79 9.81 9.95
CA ALA A 115 1.42 9.17 11.10
C ALA A 115 0.72 7.91 11.60
N THR A 116 1.51 6.96 12.10
CA THR A 116 0.98 5.84 12.90
C THR A 116 0.60 6.30 14.31
N PRO A 117 -0.46 5.77 14.94
CA PRO A 117 -0.99 6.29 16.20
C PRO A 117 0.05 6.48 17.31
N GLY A 118 0.80 5.42 17.64
CA GLY A 118 1.84 5.47 18.67
C GLY A 118 2.92 6.52 18.39
N ARG A 119 3.36 6.65 17.12
CA ARG A 119 4.39 7.61 16.78
C ARG A 119 3.89 9.06 16.86
N LEU A 120 2.65 9.31 16.49
CA LEU A 120 2.06 10.63 16.63
C LEU A 120 1.97 11.04 18.11
N ASN A 121 1.59 10.10 18.99
CA ASN A 121 1.62 10.30 20.44
C ASN A 121 3.02 10.71 20.92
N ASP A 122 4.08 9.99 20.54
CA ASP A 122 5.46 10.34 20.92
C ASP A 122 5.83 11.79 20.59
N HIS A 123 5.38 12.29 19.43
CA HIS A 123 5.68 13.64 18.97
C HIS A 123 4.86 14.71 19.73
N LEU A 124 3.60 14.41 20.07
CA LEU A 124 2.77 15.28 20.89
C LEU A 124 3.31 15.36 22.33
N ASP A 125 3.69 14.23 22.92
CA ASP A 125 4.23 14.17 24.29
C ASP A 125 5.53 14.93 24.45
N LYS A 126 6.38 14.92 23.41
CA LYS A 126 7.64 15.67 23.38
C LYS A 126 7.46 17.15 22.99
N GLY A 127 6.24 17.60 22.70
CA GLY A 127 5.98 18.96 22.22
C GLY A 127 6.58 19.26 20.84
N ASN A 128 6.92 18.23 20.05
CA ASN A 128 7.46 18.38 18.70
C ASN A 128 6.42 18.92 17.72
N ILE A 129 5.13 18.69 18.02
CA ILE A 129 3.99 19.19 17.28
C ILE A 129 3.15 19.98 18.27
N ASN A 130 2.85 21.24 17.93
CA ASN A 130 1.93 22.05 18.73
C ASN A 130 0.49 21.60 18.48
N ALA A 131 -0.05 20.83 19.42
CA ALA A 131 -1.42 20.31 19.35
C ALA A 131 -2.49 21.39 19.19
N SER A 132 -2.28 22.57 19.76
CA SER A 132 -3.25 23.68 19.72
C SER A 132 -3.43 24.28 18.32
N CYS A 133 -2.51 23.98 17.40
CA CYS A 133 -2.53 24.47 16.01
C CYS A 133 -3.19 23.49 15.04
N VAL A 134 -3.53 22.28 15.48
CA VAL A 134 -4.14 21.24 14.65
C VAL A 134 -5.65 21.46 14.61
N ASP A 135 -6.15 21.79 13.43
CA ASP A 135 -7.57 22.04 13.17
C ASP A 135 -8.30 20.79 12.66
N PHE A 136 -7.58 19.89 11.97
CA PHE A 136 -8.16 18.74 11.29
C PHE A 136 -7.52 17.43 11.72
N MET A 137 -8.36 16.43 12.02
CA MET A 137 -7.94 15.06 12.27
C MET A 137 -8.62 14.14 11.27
N VAL A 138 -7.82 13.41 10.50
CA VAL A 138 -8.30 12.34 9.62
C VAL A 138 -7.84 11.00 10.17
N ILE A 139 -8.74 10.03 10.27
CA ILE A 139 -8.38 8.63 10.54
C ILE A 139 -8.81 7.81 9.33
N ASP A 140 -7.83 7.35 8.57
CA ASP A 140 -8.06 6.53 7.37
C ASP A 140 -7.73 5.06 7.69
N GLU A 141 -8.49 4.14 7.09
CA GLU A 141 -8.58 2.73 7.52
C GLU A 141 -8.90 2.59 9.02
N PHE A 142 -9.98 3.26 9.46
CA PHE A 142 -10.41 3.31 10.85
C PHE A 142 -10.66 1.92 11.47
N ASP A 143 -11.42 1.06 10.78
CA ASP A 143 -11.62 -0.35 11.08
C ASP A 143 -10.32 -1.10 11.39
N LYS A 144 -9.30 -0.90 10.56
CA LYS A 144 -7.98 -1.53 10.71
C LYS A 144 -7.22 -1.00 11.91
N CYS A 145 -7.30 0.29 12.21
CA CYS A 145 -6.68 0.85 13.42
C CYS A 145 -7.20 0.15 14.68
N LEU A 146 -8.51 -0.11 14.75
CA LEU A 146 -9.11 -0.85 15.87
C LEU A 146 -8.68 -2.32 15.87
N ALA A 147 -8.76 -3.00 14.71
CA ALA A 147 -8.36 -4.41 14.58
C ALA A 147 -6.89 -4.66 14.94
N MET A 148 -6.00 -3.67 14.75
CA MET A 148 -4.59 -3.74 15.13
C MET A 148 -4.34 -3.46 16.62
N GLY A 149 -5.39 -3.19 17.40
CA GLY A 149 -5.28 -2.95 18.84
C GLY A 149 -4.94 -1.51 19.22
N PHE A 150 -4.98 -0.53 18.29
CA PHE A 150 -4.58 0.86 18.58
C PHE A 150 -5.60 1.67 19.41
N HIS A 151 -6.43 1.02 20.20
CA HIS A 151 -7.52 1.65 20.96
C HIS A 151 -6.98 2.70 21.93
N GLU A 152 -5.99 2.35 22.74
CA GLU A 152 -5.40 3.26 23.73
C GLU A 152 -4.63 4.41 23.06
N GLU A 153 -3.88 4.13 22.00
CA GLU A 153 -3.15 5.16 21.27
C GLU A 153 -4.10 6.17 20.64
N MET A 154 -5.21 5.72 20.06
CA MET A 154 -6.20 6.61 19.47
C MET A 154 -6.97 7.42 20.53
N TYR A 155 -7.32 6.79 21.66
CA TYR A 155 -7.88 7.50 22.83
C TYR A 155 -6.96 8.65 23.26
N ASN A 156 -5.67 8.35 23.43
CA ASN A 156 -4.67 9.33 23.84
C ASN A 156 -4.51 10.46 22.81
N LEU A 157 -4.53 10.15 21.51
CA LEU A 157 -4.44 11.15 20.44
C LEU A 157 -5.60 12.14 20.49
N VAL A 158 -6.83 11.64 20.60
CA VAL A 158 -8.02 12.50 20.63
C VAL A 158 -7.96 13.45 21.82
N ASN A 159 -7.52 12.98 22.99
CA ASN A 159 -7.39 13.81 24.19
C ASN A 159 -6.24 14.83 24.11
N LYS A 160 -5.17 14.52 23.38
CA LYS A 160 -4.03 15.43 23.19
C LYS A 160 -4.28 16.51 22.14
N LEU A 161 -5.36 16.43 21.36
CA LEU A 161 -5.70 17.36 20.28
C LEU A 161 -6.99 18.13 20.62
N PRO A 162 -6.93 19.14 21.50
CA PRO A 162 -8.12 19.79 22.05
C PRO A 162 -8.84 20.72 21.06
N ASN A 163 -8.14 21.23 20.05
CA ASN A 163 -8.65 22.27 19.14
C ASN A 163 -9.13 21.72 17.78
N ILE A 164 -9.38 20.42 17.68
CA ILE A 164 -9.87 19.82 16.43
C ILE A 164 -11.24 20.41 16.09
N LYS A 165 -11.29 21.16 14.99
CA LYS A 165 -12.51 21.71 14.40
C LYS A 165 -13.29 20.65 13.64
N ARG A 166 -12.60 19.68 13.05
CA ARG A 166 -13.23 18.61 12.28
C ARG A 166 -12.49 17.29 12.33
N ARG A 167 -13.25 16.23 12.59
CA ARG A 167 -12.83 14.84 12.50
C ARG A 167 -13.41 14.20 11.24
N ILE A 168 -12.56 13.50 10.50
CA ILE A 168 -12.93 12.77 9.28
C ILE A 168 -12.49 11.32 9.45
N LEU A 169 -13.45 10.41 9.49
CA LEU A 169 -13.20 8.98 9.60
C LEU A 169 -13.47 8.32 8.26
N LEU A 170 -12.53 7.50 7.78
CA LEU A 170 -12.72 6.69 6.58
C LEU A 170 -12.54 5.22 6.92
N SER A 171 -13.52 4.40 6.55
CA SER A 171 -13.54 2.97 6.84
C SER A 171 -14.04 2.18 5.63
N ALA A 172 -13.63 0.91 5.51
CA ALA A 172 -14.22 0.02 4.51
C ALA A 172 -15.54 -0.56 5.02
N THR A 173 -15.57 -0.90 6.30
CA THR A 173 -16.76 -1.41 6.97
C THR A 173 -17.22 -0.48 8.08
N TYR A 174 -18.51 -0.53 8.39
CA TYR A 174 -18.99 0.10 9.61
C TYR A 174 -18.56 -0.80 10.77
N ALA A 175 -17.63 -0.33 11.60
CA ALA A 175 -17.43 -0.96 12.91
C ALA A 175 -18.76 -0.89 13.66
N GLU A 176 -19.24 -2.00 14.22
CA GLU A 176 -20.55 -2.07 14.90
C GLU A 176 -20.72 -0.95 15.93
N GLU A 177 -19.62 -0.50 16.56
CA GLU A 177 -19.57 0.70 17.37
C GLU A 177 -18.32 1.54 17.05
N ILE A 178 -18.50 2.82 16.72
CA ILE A 178 -17.42 3.80 16.81
C ILE A 178 -17.14 3.99 18.30
N PRO A 179 -15.92 3.73 18.81
CA PRO A 179 -15.64 3.83 20.22
C PRO A 179 -16.00 5.20 20.76
N ASN A 180 -16.60 5.24 21.95
CA ASN A 180 -17.07 6.46 22.60
C ASN A 180 -16.00 7.54 22.76
N PHE A 181 -14.72 7.16 22.75
CA PHE A 181 -13.61 8.11 22.83
C PHE A 181 -13.45 8.98 21.59
N ILE A 182 -13.97 8.56 20.44
CA ILE A 182 -14.07 9.39 19.26
C ILE A 182 -15.38 10.15 19.37
N SER A 183 -15.36 11.20 20.20
CA SER A 183 -16.50 12.11 20.33
C SER A 183 -16.67 12.88 19.01
N MET A 184 -17.53 12.33 18.15
CA MET A 184 -18.01 12.98 16.94
C MET A 184 -19.22 13.82 17.32
N GLY A 185 -19.16 15.12 17.06
CA GLY A 185 -20.25 16.04 17.41
C GLY A 185 -21.43 15.87 16.46
N ARG A 186 -21.56 16.78 15.50
CA ARG A 186 -22.56 16.66 14.44
C ARG A 186 -22.00 15.79 13.32
N LEU A 187 -22.37 14.51 13.31
CA LEU A 187 -21.91 13.56 12.31
C LEU A 187 -22.69 13.67 10.99
N LEU A 188 -21.99 13.71 9.87
CA LEU A 188 -22.50 13.45 8.54
C LEU A 188 -21.95 12.10 8.05
N LYS A 189 -22.85 11.12 7.87
CA LYS A 189 -22.51 9.81 7.32
C LYS A 189 -22.65 9.83 5.80
N ILE A 190 -21.59 9.42 5.11
CA ILE A 190 -21.53 9.21 3.66
C ILE A 190 -21.33 7.72 3.45
N ASP A 191 -22.39 7.03 3.05
CA ASP A 191 -22.40 5.57 2.95
C ASP A 191 -22.46 5.13 1.48
N PHE A 192 -21.33 4.57 1.03
CA PHE A 192 -21.17 3.87 -0.25
C PHE A 192 -20.66 2.45 0.01
N SER A 193 -20.99 1.87 1.18
CA SER A 193 -20.53 0.55 1.59
C SER A 193 -21.37 -0.61 1.06
N ASP A 194 -22.48 -0.33 0.36
CA ASP A 194 -23.39 -1.37 -0.15
C ASP A 194 -22.61 -2.45 -0.91
N LYS A 195 -22.54 -3.61 -0.23
CA LYS A 195 -21.61 -4.71 -0.48
C LYS A 195 -22.04 -5.63 -1.64
N SER A 196 -23.24 -5.46 -2.21
CA SER A 196 -23.91 -6.52 -2.99
C SER A 196 -23.66 -6.51 -4.50
N GLU A 197 -23.35 -5.37 -5.13
CA GLU A 197 -23.35 -5.31 -6.61
C GLU A 197 -21.99 -5.08 -7.28
N VAL A 198 -20.99 -4.54 -6.57
CA VAL A 198 -19.75 -4.08 -7.23
C VAL A 198 -18.64 -5.15 -7.27
N LEU A 199 -18.58 -6.03 -6.26
CA LEU A 199 -17.57 -7.11 -6.20
C LEU A 199 -18.01 -8.40 -6.91
N SER A 200 -19.31 -8.75 -6.82
CA SER A 200 -19.84 -10.04 -7.31
C SER A 200 -19.78 -10.20 -8.83
N ASN A 201 -19.84 -9.11 -9.60
CA ASN A 201 -19.84 -9.18 -11.07
C ASN A 201 -18.45 -9.01 -11.71
N ARG A 202 -17.39 -8.73 -10.95
CA ARG A 202 -16.04 -8.43 -11.50
C ARG A 202 -14.95 -9.41 -11.08
N VAL A 203 -15.17 -10.20 -10.04
CA VAL A 203 -14.21 -11.17 -9.53
C VAL A 203 -14.75 -12.58 -9.72
N SER A 204 -14.04 -13.40 -10.49
CA SER A 204 -14.34 -14.83 -10.62
C SER A 204 -13.79 -15.58 -9.42
N THR A 205 -14.66 -16.32 -8.73
CA THR A 205 -14.30 -17.09 -7.54
C THR A 205 -14.09 -18.55 -7.92
N PHE A 206 -12.95 -19.10 -7.49
CA PHE A 206 -12.55 -20.47 -7.77
C PHE A 206 -12.18 -21.21 -6.49
N VAL A 207 -12.46 -22.50 -6.47
CA VAL A 207 -12.07 -23.42 -5.40
C VAL A 207 -11.17 -24.51 -5.97
N VAL A 208 -10.07 -24.77 -5.27
CA VAL A 208 -9.17 -25.89 -5.55
C VAL A 208 -9.09 -26.74 -4.31
N HIS A 209 -9.46 -28.02 -4.44
CA HIS A 209 -9.34 -28.97 -3.34
C HIS A 209 -7.94 -29.57 -3.30
N SER A 210 -7.31 -29.45 -2.14
CA SER A 210 -6.10 -30.18 -1.78
C SER A 210 -6.47 -31.56 -1.27
N GLN A 211 -5.72 -32.58 -1.71
CA GLN A 211 -5.86 -33.94 -1.20
C GLN A 211 -5.27 -34.08 0.21
N GLU A 212 -4.32 -33.22 0.55
CA GLU A 212 -3.63 -33.23 1.84
C GLU A 212 -4.03 -32.02 2.70
N LYS A 213 -3.85 -32.16 4.01
CA LYS A 213 -3.97 -31.05 4.95
C LYS A 213 -2.95 -29.95 4.66
N ASP A 214 -1.76 -30.36 4.24
CA ASP A 214 -0.74 -29.43 3.79
C ASP A 214 -0.96 -29.09 2.31
N LYS A 215 -1.20 -27.81 2.04
CA LYS A 215 -1.68 -27.33 0.73
C LYS A 215 -0.53 -26.92 -0.20
N LEU A 216 0.72 -27.20 0.18
CA LEU A 216 1.93 -26.75 -0.52
C LEU A 216 1.99 -27.20 -1.99
N GLU A 217 1.80 -28.50 -2.25
CA GLU A 217 1.86 -29.03 -3.62
C GLU A 217 0.68 -28.55 -4.47
N THR A 218 -0.51 -28.42 -3.88
CA THR A 218 -1.68 -27.81 -4.55
C THR A 218 -1.44 -26.34 -4.89
N LEU A 219 -0.83 -25.57 -3.98
CA LEU A 219 -0.44 -24.18 -4.24
C LEU A 219 0.58 -24.09 -5.38
N PHE A 220 1.60 -24.94 -5.37
CA PHE A 220 2.60 -25.02 -6.43
C PHE A 220 1.93 -25.28 -7.79
N ALA A 221 1.10 -26.33 -7.86
CA ALA A 221 0.39 -26.71 -9.07
C ALA A 221 -0.53 -25.58 -9.58
N LEU A 222 -1.29 -24.94 -8.69
CA LEU A 222 -2.14 -23.80 -9.02
C LEU A 222 -1.32 -22.64 -9.61
N LEU A 223 -0.22 -22.25 -8.95
CA LEU A 223 0.64 -21.15 -9.40
C LEU A 223 1.28 -21.41 -10.77
N CYS A 224 1.59 -22.67 -11.09
CA CYS A 224 2.08 -23.04 -12.42
C CYS A 224 1.07 -22.71 -13.52
N THR A 225 -0.23 -22.79 -13.25
CA THR A 225 -1.26 -22.50 -14.27
C THR A 225 -1.37 -21.01 -14.63
N PHE A 226 -1.00 -20.12 -13.71
CA PHE A 226 -1.08 -18.66 -13.88
C PHE A 226 0.06 -18.05 -14.70
N LYS A 227 1.09 -18.82 -15.06
CA LYS A 227 2.24 -18.35 -15.85
C LYS A 227 2.87 -17.08 -15.22
N ASP A 228 2.93 -15.99 -15.96
CA ASP A 228 3.58 -14.73 -15.58
C ASP A 228 2.62 -13.71 -14.93
N GLN A 229 1.38 -14.11 -14.65
CA GLN A 229 0.42 -13.25 -13.99
C GLN A 229 0.82 -12.95 -12.54
N SER A 230 0.42 -11.77 -12.06
CA SER A 230 0.68 -11.35 -10.69
C SER A 230 -0.26 -12.05 -9.72
N SER A 231 0.30 -12.62 -8.65
CA SER A 231 -0.45 -13.37 -7.65
C SER A 231 -0.07 -12.94 -6.23
N ILE A 232 -1.04 -12.72 -5.36
CA ILE A 232 -0.81 -12.62 -3.91
C ILE A 232 -1.31 -13.89 -3.24
N VAL A 233 -0.45 -14.56 -2.47
CA VAL A 233 -0.78 -15.71 -1.63
C VAL A 233 -0.91 -15.23 -0.19
N PHE A 234 -2.12 -15.29 0.36
CA PHE A 234 -2.42 -14.87 1.73
C PHE A 234 -2.37 -16.03 2.73
N LEU A 235 -1.63 -15.81 3.82
CA LEU A 235 -1.54 -16.71 4.97
C LEU A 235 -1.73 -15.95 6.28
N ASN A 236 -2.28 -16.59 7.30
CA ASN A 236 -2.58 -15.89 8.56
C ASN A 236 -1.34 -15.71 9.46
N TYR A 237 -0.31 -16.58 9.36
CA TYR A 237 0.82 -16.61 10.29
C TYR A 237 2.17 -16.39 9.62
N ARG A 238 3.07 -15.64 10.28
CA ARG A 238 4.42 -15.28 9.76
C ARG A 238 5.25 -16.51 9.39
N ASN A 239 5.32 -17.49 10.29
CA ASN A 239 6.08 -18.73 10.06
C ASN A 239 5.56 -19.51 8.84
N SER A 240 4.25 -19.46 8.59
CA SER A 240 3.66 -20.06 7.40
C SER A 240 4.09 -19.32 6.13
N VAL A 241 4.14 -17.97 6.17
CA VAL A 241 4.63 -17.17 5.04
C VAL A 241 6.07 -17.55 4.68
N GLU A 242 6.96 -17.63 5.68
CA GLU A 242 8.36 -18.01 5.46
C GLU A 242 8.49 -19.44 4.91
N ARG A 243 7.71 -20.39 5.46
CA ARG A 243 7.69 -21.78 5.00
C ARG A 243 7.27 -21.89 3.53
N VAL A 244 6.16 -21.25 3.16
CA VAL A 244 5.65 -21.25 1.78
C VAL A 244 6.62 -20.55 0.84
N TYR A 245 7.25 -19.46 1.29
CA TYR A 245 8.28 -18.75 0.53
C TYR A 245 9.47 -19.63 0.20
N ASN A 246 10.05 -20.30 1.20
CA ASN A 246 11.19 -21.19 0.99
C ASN A 246 10.84 -22.35 0.05
N PHE A 247 9.69 -22.99 0.26
CA PHE A 247 9.22 -24.08 -0.59
C PHE A 247 9.06 -23.66 -2.07
N LEU A 248 8.38 -22.54 -2.33
CA LEU A 248 8.19 -22.07 -3.70
C LEU A 248 9.50 -21.61 -4.36
N HIS A 249 10.41 -21.02 -3.57
CA HIS A 249 11.74 -20.65 -4.03
C HIS A 249 12.56 -21.88 -4.44
N GLU A 250 12.55 -22.94 -3.63
CA GLU A 250 13.20 -24.23 -3.95
C GLU A 250 12.61 -24.89 -5.19
N LYS A 251 11.30 -24.75 -5.41
CA LYS A 251 10.61 -25.23 -6.61
C LYS A 251 10.89 -24.37 -7.85
N GLY A 252 11.59 -23.24 -7.72
CA GLY A 252 12.05 -22.40 -8.83
C GLY A 252 11.20 -21.16 -9.14
N PHE A 253 10.23 -20.81 -8.29
CA PHE A 253 9.52 -19.55 -8.43
C PHE A 253 10.35 -18.36 -7.94
N THR A 254 10.22 -17.22 -8.61
CA THR A 254 10.72 -15.94 -8.07
C THR A 254 9.60 -15.25 -7.28
N THR A 255 9.71 -15.28 -5.97
CA THR A 255 8.69 -14.80 -5.03
C THR A 255 9.22 -13.62 -4.20
N SER A 256 8.30 -12.80 -3.70
CA SER A 256 8.55 -11.79 -2.67
C SER A 256 7.87 -12.21 -1.37
N LEU A 257 8.52 -11.96 -0.24
CA LEU A 257 7.98 -12.21 1.10
C LEU A 257 7.53 -10.88 1.74
N PHE A 258 6.37 -10.86 2.40
CA PHE A 258 5.91 -9.66 3.10
C PHE A 258 5.13 -9.96 4.39
N HIS A 259 5.70 -9.62 5.54
CA HIS A 259 5.01 -9.66 6.82
C HIS A 259 5.64 -8.68 7.81
N GLY A 260 4.97 -8.42 8.94
CA GLY A 260 5.43 -7.48 9.97
C GLY A 260 6.68 -7.89 10.75
N GLY A 261 7.31 -9.03 10.41
CA GLY A 261 8.58 -9.46 11.00
C GLY A 261 9.80 -8.96 10.23
N LEU A 262 9.61 -8.56 8.98
CA LEU A 262 10.66 -7.99 8.14
C LEU A 262 11.02 -6.57 8.58
N ASP A 263 12.28 -6.21 8.40
CA ASP A 263 12.72 -4.84 8.57
C ASP A 263 12.07 -3.92 7.51
N GLN A 264 12.29 -2.62 7.64
CA GLN A 264 11.68 -1.64 6.74
C GLN A 264 12.26 -1.72 5.31
N ALA A 265 13.57 -1.94 5.19
CA ALA A 265 14.24 -1.98 3.90
C ALA A 265 13.84 -3.23 3.11
N GLU A 266 13.72 -4.37 3.79
CA GLU A 266 13.23 -5.64 3.25
C GLU A 266 11.79 -5.50 2.74
N ARG A 267 10.90 -4.89 3.54
CA ARG A 267 9.51 -4.64 3.14
C ARG A 267 9.40 -3.75 1.90
N GLU A 268 10.15 -2.64 1.88
CA GLU A 268 10.18 -1.73 0.73
C GLU A 268 10.71 -2.44 -0.52
N ALA A 269 11.76 -3.24 -0.39
CA ALA A 269 12.33 -4.01 -1.50
C ALA A 269 11.35 -5.07 -2.02
N ALA A 270 10.70 -5.84 -1.13
CA ALA A 270 9.74 -6.88 -1.48
C ALA A 270 8.54 -6.34 -2.27
N LEU A 271 7.93 -5.24 -1.77
CA LEU A 271 6.84 -4.56 -2.45
C LEU A 271 7.29 -3.94 -3.77
N TYR A 272 8.48 -3.35 -3.81
CA TYR A 272 9.00 -2.76 -5.04
C TYR A 272 9.17 -3.82 -6.13
N ARG A 273 9.80 -4.95 -5.80
CA ARG A 273 10.00 -6.10 -6.70
C ARG A 273 8.69 -6.66 -7.23
N PHE A 274 7.69 -6.81 -6.37
CA PHE A 274 6.37 -7.27 -6.79
C PHE A 274 5.70 -6.23 -7.70
N SER A 275 5.67 -4.97 -7.28
CA SER A 275 5.00 -3.88 -8.02
C SER A 275 5.58 -3.61 -9.41
N ASN A 276 6.80 -4.05 -9.67
CA ASN A 276 7.50 -3.81 -10.94
C ASN A 276 7.66 -5.07 -11.80
N GLY A 277 7.11 -6.21 -11.37
CA GLY A 277 7.19 -7.49 -12.07
C GLY A 277 8.54 -8.21 -12.01
N SER A 278 9.39 -7.88 -11.03
CA SER A 278 10.62 -8.63 -10.73
C SER A 278 10.38 -9.83 -9.83
N ALA A 279 9.23 -9.88 -9.17
CA ALA A 279 8.63 -11.07 -8.58
C ALA A 279 7.16 -11.05 -8.97
N ASN A 280 6.65 -12.17 -9.49
CA ASN A 280 5.24 -12.25 -9.90
C ASN A 280 4.34 -12.75 -8.78
N ILE A 281 4.93 -13.26 -7.69
CA ILE A 281 4.20 -13.84 -6.57
C ILE A 281 4.62 -13.13 -5.28
N LEU A 282 3.65 -12.58 -4.56
CA LEU A 282 3.84 -12.02 -3.23
C LEU A 282 3.20 -12.94 -2.20
N ILE A 283 4.01 -13.43 -1.26
CA ILE A 283 3.55 -14.31 -0.18
C ILE A 283 3.47 -13.45 1.07
N SER A 284 2.28 -13.31 1.64
CA SER A 284 2.05 -12.30 2.66
C SER A 284 1.01 -12.70 3.71
N THR A 285 1.10 -12.06 4.88
CA THR A 285 -0.05 -11.94 5.78
C THR A 285 -1.03 -10.86 5.31
N ASP A 286 -2.12 -10.66 6.05
CA ASP A 286 -3.10 -9.59 5.80
C ASP A 286 -2.52 -8.18 5.85
N LEU A 287 -1.26 -8.03 6.23
CA LEU A 287 -0.53 -6.77 6.11
C LEU A 287 -0.52 -6.25 4.65
N ALA A 288 -0.46 -7.14 3.64
CA ALA A 288 -0.51 -6.73 2.24
C ALA A 288 -1.92 -6.44 1.71
N ALA A 289 -2.97 -6.85 2.42
CA ALA A 289 -4.36 -6.70 1.98
C ALA A 289 -4.87 -5.25 2.11
N ARG A 290 -4.21 -4.40 2.91
CA ARG A 290 -4.74 -3.08 3.30
C ARG A 290 -3.72 -1.96 3.13
N GLY A 291 -4.13 -0.82 2.57
CA GLY A 291 -3.36 0.43 2.60
C GLY A 291 -2.05 0.50 1.80
N LEU A 292 -1.69 -0.53 1.03
CA LEU A 292 -0.48 -0.51 0.20
C LEU A 292 -0.79 -0.15 -1.26
N ASP A 293 0.06 0.65 -1.89
CA ASP A 293 0.07 0.90 -3.34
C ASP A 293 0.71 -0.28 -4.07
N ILE A 294 0.00 -1.40 -4.03
CA ILE A 294 0.27 -2.54 -4.88
C ILE A 294 -0.56 -2.33 -6.15
N PRO A 295 0.04 -2.48 -7.36
CA PRO A 295 -0.71 -2.47 -8.62
C PRO A 295 -1.88 -3.46 -8.58
N ASP A 296 -2.87 -3.23 -9.44
CA ASP A 296 -3.97 -4.19 -9.62
C ASP A 296 -3.42 -5.59 -9.93
N VAL A 297 -3.77 -6.56 -9.09
CA VAL A 297 -3.23 -7.93 -9.10
C VAL A 297 -4.17 -8.85 -9.88
N ASN A 298 -3.64 -9.83 -10.61
CA ASN A 298 -4.47 -10.76 -11.37
C ASN A 298 -5.15 -11.80 -10.48
N ASN A 299 -4.40 -12.41 -9.56
CA ASN A 299 -4.86 -13.54 -8.77
C ASN A 299 -4.67 -13.31 -7.27
N ILE A 300 -5.73 -13.52 -6.50
CA ILE A 300 -5.71 -13.57 -5.04
C ILE A 300 -5.88 -15.02 -4.61
N ILE A 301 -4.90 -15.56 -3.91
CA ILE A 301 -4.89 -16.96 -3.48
C ILE A 301 -5.00 -17.00 -1.96
N HIS A 302 -6.10 -17.54 -1.47
CA HIS A 302 -6.33 -17.81 -0.06
C HIS A 302 -5.74 -19.18 0.28
N TYR A 303 -4.46 -19.19 0.69
CA TYR A 303 -3.83 -20.41 1.20
C TYR A 303 -4.37 -20.74 2.60
N HIS A 304 -4.46 -19.75 3.49
CA HIS A 304 -5.29 -19.86 4.69
C HIS A 304 -6.60 -19.10 4.47
N LEU A 305 -7.70 -19.65 4.97
CA LEU A 305 -8.98 -18.95 4.96
C LEU A 305 -8.86 -17.61 5.71
N PRO A 306 -9.50 -16.54 5.20
CA PRO A 306 -9.59 -15.28 5.94
C PRO A 306 -10.26 -15.51 7.30
N GLU A 307 -9.78 -14.84 8.34
CA GLU A 307 -10.33 -15.00 9.70
C GLU A 307 -11.69 -14.29 9.87
N SER A 308 -12.04 -13.39 8.96
CA SER A 308 -13.30 -12.65 8.94
C SER A 308 -13.72 -12.23 7.53
N GLU A 309 -15.01 -11.90 7.35
CA GLU A 309 -15.55 -11.31 6.12
C GLU A 309 -14.78 -10.05 5.71
N ASP A 310 -14.42 -9.20 6.69
CA ASP A 310 -13.66 -7.99 6.42
C ASP A 310 -12.29 -8.31 5.84
N SER A 311 -11.55 -9.25 6.45
CA SER A 311 -10.25 -9.70 5.90
C SER A 311 -10.41 -10.19 4.46
N PHE A 312 -11.45 -10.99 4.18
CA PHE A 312 -11.78 -11.44 2.83
C PHE A 312 -11.98 -10.28 1.84
N ILE A 313 -12.83 -9.31 2.17
CA ILE A 313 -13.10 -8.14 1.31
C ILE A 313 -11.81 -7.38 0.99
N HIS A 314 -10.92 -7.20 1.96
CA HIS A 314 -9.65 -6.49 1.75
C HIS A 314 -8.65 -7.27 0.89
N ARG A 315 -8.57 -8.59 1.07
CA ARG A 315 -7.73 -9.46 0.23
C ARG A 315 -8.20 -9.39 -1.21
N VAL A 316 -9.49 -9.54 -1.46
CA VAL A 316 -10.07 -9.46 -2.81
C VAL A 316 -9.98 -8.05 -3.40
N GLY A 317 -10.05 -6.99 -2.59
CA GLY A 317 -9.82 -5.61 -3.03
C GLY A 317 -8.41 -5.29 -3.56
N ARG A 318 -7.51 -6.27 -3.60
CA ARG A 318 -6.20 -6.20 -4.28
C ARG A 318 -6.29 -6.55 -5.78
N THR A 319 -7.37 -7.18 -6.20
CA THR A 319 -7.70 -7.45 -7.61
C THR A 319 -8.93 -6.65 -8.04
N ALA A 320 -9.24 -6.70 -9.33
CA ALA A 320 -10.40 -6.07 -9.96
C ALA A 320 -10.59 -4.58 -9.60
N ARG A 321 -9.50 -3.81 -9.56
CA ARG A 321 -9.58 -2.35 -9.40
C ARG A 321 -10.02 -1.70 -10.71
N TRP A 322 -10.97 -0.78 -10.62
CA TRP A 322 -11.60 -0.11 -11.78
C TRP A 322 -12.35 -1.11 -12.69
N ASP A 323 -12.02 -1.19 -13.98
CA ASP A 323 -12.77 -1.93 -15.02
C ASP A 323 -12.15 -3.27 -15.41
N LYS A 324 -11.14 -3.76 -14.67
CA LYS A 324 -10.49 -5.05 -14.95
C LYS A 324 -11.12 -6.17 -14.15
N GLY A 325 -11.28 -7.34 -14.78
CA GLY A 325 -11.66 -8.57 -14.08
C GLY A 325 -10.52 -9.11 -13.22
N GLY A 326 -10.86 -9.80 -12.15
CA GLY A 326 -9.91 -10.40 -11.19
C GLY A 326 -10.24 -11.84 -10.84
N THR A 327 -9.25 -12.60 -10.40
CA THR A 327 -9.41 -13.99 -9.97
C THR A 327 -9.21 -14.08 -8.46
N THR A 328 -10.13 -14.73 -7.75
CA THR A 328 -9.91 -15.16 -6.37
C THR A 328 -9.99 -16.68 -6.28
N CYS A 329 -9.00 -17.30 -5.64
CA CYS A 329 -8.88 -18.74 -5.51
C CYS A 329 -8.76 -19.14 -4.04
N PHE A 330 -9.56 -20.10 -3.62
CA PHE A 330 -9.44 -20.75 -2.32
C PHE A 330 -8.79 -22.11 -2.48
N ILE A 331 -7.75 -22.39 -1.67
CA ILE A 331 -7.21 -23.75 -1.55
C ILE A 331 -7.76 -24.35 -0.27
N LEU A 332 -8.63 -25.35 -0.41
CA LEU A 332 -9.28 -26.03 0.69
C LEU A 332 -8.63 -27.38 0.95
N SER A 333 -8.21 -27.62 2.19
CA SER A 333 -7.87 -28.97 2.64
C SER A 333 -9.13 -29.82 2.82
N PRO A 334 -9.02 -31.15 3.01
CA PRO A 334 -10.19 -32.02 3.18
C PRO A 334 -11.08 -31.66 4.38
N GLU A 335 -10.54 -30.94 5.37
CA GLU A 335 -11.26 -30.53 6.58
C GLU A 335 -11.87 -29.11 6.47
N GLU A 336 -11.51 -28.34 5.44
CA GLU A 336 -11.94 -26.95 5.27
C GLU A 336 -13.12 -26.85 4.31
N GLN A 337 -14.05 -25.95 4.64
CA GLN A 337 -15.14 -25.54 3.76
C GLN A 337 -15.04 -24.05 3.47
N LEU A 338 -15.67 -23.62 2.37
CA LEU A 338 -15.80 -22.21 2.08
C LEU A 338 -16.57 -21.51 3.21
N PRO A 339 -16.09 -20.36 3.73
CA PRO A 339 -16.83 -19.60 4.73
C PRO A 339 -18.15 -19.05 4.19
N ASP A 340 -19.18 -18.99 5.03
CA ASP A 340 -20.54 -18.51 4.68
C ASP A 340 -20.59 -17.07 4.15
N TYR A 341 -19.59 -16.26 4.50
CA TYR A 341 -19.49 -14.87 4.04
C TYR A 341 -19.00 -14.76 2.58
N VAL A 342 -18.49 -15.84 1.98
CA VAL A 342 -18.13 -15.89 0.57
C VAL A 342 -19.42 -16.10 -0.23
N LYS A 343 -20.07 -14.99 -0.58
CA LYS A 343 -21.32 -14.97 -1.35
C LYS A 343 -21.04 -14.97 -2.85
N GLY A 344 -21.80 -15.75 -3.60
CA GLY A 344 -21.74 -15.80 -5.07
C GLY A 344 -21.50 -17.21 -5.61
N GLU A 345 -21.56 -17.34 -6.94
CA GLU A 345 -21.19 -18.58 -7.62
C GLU A 345 -19.67 -18.76 -7.58
N TYR A 346 -19.23 -20.00 -7.40
CA TYR A 346 -17.83 -20.37 -7.50
C TYR A 346 -17.67 -21.59 -8.39
N GLU A 347 -16.53 -21.65 -9.08
CA GLU A 347 -16.18 -22.78 -9.92
C GLU A 347 -15.11 -23.64 -9.23
N ILE A 348 -15.29 -24.97 -9.27
CA ILE A 348 -14.27 -25.90 -8.77
C ILE A 348 -13.29 -26.16 -9.92
N ILE A 349 -12.01 -25.83 -9.72
CA ILE A 349 -10.95 -26.11 -10.71
C ILE A 349 -10.27 -27.43 -10.36
N SER A 350 -10.20 -28.33 -11.34
CA SER A 350 -9.27 -29.46 -11.32
C SER A 350 -7.93 -29.04 -11.93
N LEU A 351 -6.83 -29.29 -11.22
CA LEU A 351 -5.49 -28.97 -11.69
C LEU A 351 -5.03 -29.99 -12.75
N PRO A 352 -4.28 -29.55 -13.77
CA PRO A 352 -3.79 -30.46 -14.79
C PRO A 352 -2.77 -31.46 -14.22
N GLU A 353 -2.79 -32.70 -14.71
CA GLU A 353 -1.83 -33.75 -14.32
C GLU A 353 -0.39 -33.37 -14.73
N GLU A 354 -0.24 -32.81 -15.93
CA GLU A 354 1.02 -32.26 -16.41
C GLU A 354 1.12 -30.76 -16.09
N LEU A 355 1.99 -30.43 -15.14
CA LEU A 355 2.20 -29.05 -14.72
C LEU A 355 3.23 -28.35 -15.62
N PRO A 356 2.92 -27.12 -16.11
CA PRO A 356 3.93 -26.31 -16.76
C PRO A 356 5.02 -25.93 -15.75
N LYS A 357 6.21 -25.60 -16.26
CA LYS A 357 7.31 -25.13 -15.40
C LYS A 357 6.95 -23.78 -14.76
N PRO A 358 7.44 -23.51 -13.53
CA PRO A 358 7.35 -22.20 -12.90
C PRO A 358 7.78 -21.09 -13.85
N SER A 359 6.91 -20.08 -14.00
CA SER A 359 7.21 -18.94 -14.87
C SER A 359 8.25 -18.05 -14.22
N GLU A 360 9.18 -17.55 -15.02
CA GLU A 360 10.12 -16.53 -14.57
C GLU A 360 9.56 -15.12 -14.76
N PRO A 361 9.86 -14.19 -13.83
CA PRO A 361 9.50 -12.79 -14.01
C PRO A 361 10.17 -12.19 -15.24
N LYS A 362 9.44 -11.29 -15.92
CA LYS A 362 9.97 -10.58 -17.10
C LYS A 362 11.01 -9.53 -16.73
N MET A 363 10.94 -9.02 -15.50
CA MET A 363 11.82 -7.97 -14.99
C MET A 363 12.75 -8.50 -13.89
N ALA A 364 13.80 -7.74 -13.61
CA ALA A 364 14.68 -7.87 -12.46
C ALA A 364 14.92 -6.47 -11.87
N THR A 365 15.14 -6.39 -10.56
CA THR A 365 15.32 -5.11 -9.87
C THR A 365 16.78 -4.87 -9.55
N LEU A 366 17.29 -3.71 -9.97
CA LEU A 366 18.58 -3.18 -9.57
C LEU A 366 18.43 -2.26 -8.35
N TYR A 367 19.32 -2.45 -7.37
CA TYR A 367 19.69 -1.45 -6.39
C TYR A 367 20.81 -0.58 -6.94
N ILE A 368 20.66 0.74 -6.83
CA ILE A 368 21.68 1.73 -7.19
C ILE A 368 21.96 2.55 -5.94
N GLY A 369 23.19 2.53 -5.45
CA GLY A 369 23.61 3.18 -4.19
C GLY A 369 23.65 4.71 -4.21
N LYS A 370 22.86 5.35 -5.07
CA LYS A 370 22.76 6.82 -5.20
C LYS A 370 21.32 7.27 -5.38
N GLY A 371 20.98 8.40 -4.76
CA GLY A 371 19.62 8.94 -4.74
C GLY A 371 19.56 10.46 -4.86
N LYS A 372 18.42 11.04 -4.46
CA LYS A 372 18.13 12.48 -4.56
C LYS A 372 19.18 13.35 -3.85
N LYS A 373 19.70 12.92 -2.69
CA LYS A 373 20.72 13.64 -1.92
C LYS A 373 22.08 13.67 -2.62
N ASP A 374 22.35 12.72 -3.51
CA ASP A 374 23.51 12.73 -4.40
C ASP A 374 23.26 13.53 -5.69
N LYS A 375 22.15 14.30 -5.77
CA LYS A 375 21.72 15.05 -6.96
C LYS A 375 21.53 14.15 -8.20
N ILE A 376 21.10 12.90 -7.98
CA ILE A 376 20.72 11.96 -9.03
C ILE A 376 19.21 12.04 -9.27
N SER A 377 18.83 12.18 -10.53
CA SER A 377 17.44 12.14 -10.99
C SER A 377 17.11 10.84 -11.73
N LYS A 378 15.83 10.61 -12.00
CA LYS A 378 15.37 9.47 -12.82
C LYS A 378 16.01 9.47 -14.22
N ILE A 379 16.16 10.64 -14.83
CA ILE A 379 16.76 10.81 -16.17
C ILE A 379 18.24 10.41 -16.14
N ASP A 380 18.95 10.74 -15.05
CA ASP A 380 20.36 10.38 -14.88
C ASP A 380 20.54 8.85 -14.80
N ILE A 381 19.64 8.16 -14.11
CA ILE A 381 19.65 6.69 -14.01
C ILE A 381 19.38 6.06 -15.37
N VAL A 382 18.36 6.53 -16.10
CA VAL A 382 18.09 6.04 -17.47
C VAL A 382 19.30 6.26 -18.36
N GLY A 383 19.89 7.46 -18.36
CA GLY A 383 21.07 7.77 -19.15
C GLY A 383 22.28 6.90 -18.80
N PHE A 384 22.50 6.62 -17.52
CA PHE A 384 23.54 5.71 -17.06
C PHE A 384 23.30 4.27 -17.51
N LEU A 385 22.11 3.73 -17.31
CA LEU A 385 21.77 2.36 -17.68
C LEU A 385 21.82 2.15 -19.21
N CYS A 386 21.45 3.15 -20.00
CA CYS A 386 21.59 3.09 -21.45
C CYS A 386 23.07 3.17 -21.89
N LYS A 387 23.80 4.19 -21.45
CA LYS A 387 25.18 4.46 -21.92
C LYS A 387 26.21 3.48 -21.35
N LYS A 388 26.03 3.06 -20.10
CA LYS A 388 26.98 2.22 -19.35
C LYS A 388 26.46 0.81 -19.15
N GLY A 389 25.16 0.62 -18.94
CA GLY A 389 24.56 -0.71 -18.83
C GLY A 389 24.32 -1.40 -20.16
N GLY A 390 24.32 -0.66 -21.29
CA GLY A 390 24.03 -1.22 -22.61
C GLY A 390 22.54 -1.55 -22.82
N LEU A 391 21.66 -0.88 -22.08
CA LEU A 391 20.21 -1.05 -22.21
C LEU A 391 19.61 -0.10 -23.25
N GLN A 392 18.49 -0.51 -23.84
CA GLN A 392 17.59 0.41 -24.50
C GLN A 392 16.58 0.98 -23.49
N ALA A 393 15.98 2.13 -23.79
CA ALA A 393 14.93 2.70 -22.94
C ALA A 393 13.75 1.72 -22.76
N SER A 394 13.45 0.91 -23.77
CA SER A 394 12.42 -0.14 -23.75
C SER A 394 12.78 -1.36 -22.89
N ASP A 395 14.01 -1.46 -22.41
CA ASP A 395 14.46 -2.50 -21.47
C ASP A 395 14.33 -2.07 -20.00
N ILE A 396 14.00 -0.80 -19.75
CA ILE A 396 13.94 -0.19 -18.42
C ILE A 396 12.47 0.06 -18.04
N GLY A 397 12.06 -0.46 -16.88
CA GLY A 397 10.73 -0.29 -16.33
C GLY A 397 10.65 0.82 -15.28
N LYS A 398 9.91 0.55 -14.20
CA LYS A 398 9.76 1.46 -13.07
C LYS A 398 11.13 1.83 -12.49
N ILE A 399 11.31 3.12 -12.22
CA ILE A 399 12.46 3.66 -11.48
C ILE A 399 11.90 4.47 -10.32
N ASP A 400 12.40 4.22 -9.13
CA ASP A 400 12.13 5.02 -7.94
C ASP A 400 13.45 5.54 -7.36
N VAL A 401 13.50 6.86 -7.19
CA VAL A 401 14.70 7.56 -6.69
C VAL A 401 14.42 7.96 -5.25
N LYS A 402 14.98 7.21 -4.31
CA LYS A 402 14.91 7.53 -2.88
C LYS A 402 15.94 8.59 -2.52
N ASP A 403 15.96 8.99 -1.26
CA ASP A 403 16.89 10.02 -0.77
C ASP A 403 18.37 9.64 -0.96
N ARG A 404 18.74 8.38 -0.65
CA ARG A 404 20.13 7.92 -0.61
C ARG A 404 20.46 6.82 -1.62
N TYR A 405 19.45 6.21 -2.22
CA TYR A 405 19.59 5.12 -3.18
C TYR A 405 18.45 5.21 -4.20
N SER A 406 18.50 4.36 -5.21
CA SER A 406 17.44 4.24 -6.21
C SER A 406 17.22 2.78 -6.55
N TYR A 407 16.00 2.47 -6.97
CA TYR A 407 15.67 1.19 -7.58
C TYR A 407 15.33 1.37 -9.06
N ALA A 408 15.72 0.40 -9.88
CA ALA A 408 15.39 0.39 -11.30
C ALA A 408 15.02 -1.03 -11.74
N ALA A 409 13.81 -1.22 -12.28
CA ALA A 409 13.42 -2.46 -12.92
C ALA A 409 13.99 -2.51 -14.34
N ILE A 410 14.56 -3.64 -14.74
CA ILE A 410 15.08 -3.88 -16.09
C ILE A 410 14.65 -5.26 -16.59
N LYS A 411 14.67 -5.51 -17.91
CA LYS A 411 14.37 -6.87 -18.43
C LYS A 411 15.31 -7.91 -17.84
N LYS A 412 14.77 -8.99 -17.27
CA LYS A 412 15.51 -10.02 -16.53
C LYS A 412 16.69 -10.59 -17.35
N ARG A 413 16.46 -10.88 -18.63
CA ARG A 413 17.50 -11.40 -19.56
C ARG A 413 18.74 -10.52 -19.73
N LYS A 414 18.71 -9.25 -19.30
CA LYS A 414 19.83 -8.30 -19.39
C LYS A 414 20.57 -8.09 -18.07
N ILE A 415 20.09 -8.67 -16.97
CA ILE A 415 20.61 -8.38 -15.62
C ILE A 415 22.11 -8.63 -15.49
N SER A 416 22.58 -9.80 -15.92
CA SER A 416 23.99 -10.20 -15.82
C SER A 416 24.90 -9.26 -16.60
N SER A 417 24.52 -8.90 -17.84
CA SER A 417 25.29 -7.95 -18.65
C SER A 417 25.34 -6.55 -18.03
N VAL A 418 24.24 -6.10 -17.43
CA VAL A 418 24.18 -4.76 -16.82
C VAL A 418 25.07 -4.69 -15.59
N ILE A 419 25.04 -5.70 -14.71
CA ILE A 419 25.91 -5.73 -13.51
C ILE A 419 27.38 -5.68 -13.92
N ILE A 420 27.78 -6.45 -14.93
CA ILE A 420 29.16 -6.46 -15.44
C ILE A 420 29.54 -5.10 -16.02
N ASN A 421 28.70 -4.55 -16.92
CA ASN A 421 29.03 -3.32 -17.64
C ASN A 421 29.01 -2.08 -16.73
N THR A 422 28.17 -2.08 -15.69
CA THR A 422 28.05 -0.96 -14.74
C THR A 422 29.07 -1.03 -13.60
N LYS A 423 29.79 -2.15 -13.46
CA LYS A 423 30.84 -2.31 -12.44
C LYS A 423 31.89 -1.20 -12.57
N ASN A 424 32.19 -0.52 -11.46
CA ASN A 424 33.12 0.62 -11.37
C ASN A 424 32.76 1.84 -12.24
N GLN A 425 31.57 1.89 -12.83
CA GLN A 425 31.12 3.06 -13.59
C GLN A 425 30.63 4.17 -12.66
N LYS A 426 30.43 5.35 -13.24
CA LYS A 426 30.02 6.55 -12.52
C LYS A 426 28.70 7.10 -13.08
N ILE A 427 27.82 7.53 -12.18
CA ILE A 427 26.63 8.33 -12.52
C ILE A 427 27.00 9.79 -12.20
N LYS A 428 27.00 10.67 -13.22
CA LYS A 428 27.41 12.09 -13.07
C LYS A 428 28.75 12.27 -12.36
N GLY A 429 29.73 11.42 -12.68
CA GLY A 429 31.07 11.49 -12.08
C GLY A 429 31.19 10.87 -10.68
N ILE A 430 30.08 10.42 -10.08
CA ILE A 430 30.04 9.80 -8.75
C ILE A 430 30.08 8.27 -8.91
N ARG A 431 30.99 7.60 -8.21
CA ARG A 431 31.00 6.12 -8.15
C ARG A 431 29.74 5.63 -7.45
N THR A 432 29.12 4.59 -8.00
CA THR A 432 27.93 3.97 -7.42
C THR A 432 28.09 2.46 -7.39
N ILE A 433 27.44 1.84 -6.42
CA ILE A 433 27.19 0.41 -6.40
C ILE A 433 25.94 0.15 -7.23
N VAL A 434 25.95 -0.93 -8.02
CA VAL A 434 24.82 -1.42 -8.80
C VAL A 434 24.75 -2.92 -8.60
N GLU A 435 23.67 -3.38 -7.98
CA GLU A 435 23.50 -4.77 -7.56
C GLU A 435 22.08 -5.24 -7.88
N GLU A 436 21.92 -6.54 -8.14
CA GLU A 436 20.59 -7.16 -8.22
C GLU A 436 20.03 -7.38 -6.82
N ILE A 437 18.76 -7.06 -6.63
CA ILE A 437 18.02 -7.43 -5.43
C ILE A 437 17.41 -8.81 -5.67
N ARG A 438 17.80 -9.77 -4.83
CA ARG A 438 17.35 -11.17 -4.90
C ARG A 438 16.24 -11.48 -3.94
#